data_AF-Q40395-F1
#
_entry.id   AF-Q40395-F1
#
_cell.length_a   1.000
_cell.length_b   1.000
_cell.length_c   1.000
_cell.angle_alpha   90.00
_cell.angle_beta   90.00
_cell.angle_gamma   90.00
#
_symmetry.space_group_name_H-M   'P 1'
#
loop_
_entity.id
_entity.type
_entity.pdbx_description
1 polymer ?
#
loop_
_entity_poly.entity_id
_entity_poly.type
_entity_poly.pdbx_seq_one_letter_code
_entity_poly.pdbx_strand_id
1 'polypeptide(L)'
;MELLDYRWAKHALSICYRHGNPPLTLPIMVDLSRNHLLRPFNHFDFLGDLGLIKFKTWGAIYSAALDDLNSLEEFKRLTIALLTLVNLYHRRVQSRFPFYLGQAFSRGGKDRNTRLSGYSKTIA
;
A
#
# COMPACT_ATOMS: atom_id res chain seq x y z
N MET A 1 1.04 -4.60 -7.10
CA MET A 1 0.15 -4.84 -5.95
C MET A 1 0.41 -3.70 -4.95
N GLU A 2 -0.19 -2.55 -5.23
CA GLU A 2 -0.01 -1.25 -4.52
C GLU A 2 -0.93 -1.10 -3.29
N LEU A 3 -1.54 -2.20 -2.82
CA LEU A 3 -2.67 -2.15 -1.88
C LEU A 3 -2.33 -1.63 -0.47
N LEU A 4 -1.05 -1.44 -0.15
CA LEU A 4 -0.57 -0.95 1.15
C LEU A 4 0.62 -0.01 0.98
N ASP A 5 0.65 0.76 -0.12
CA ASP A 5 1.68 1.75 -0.31
C ASP A 5 1.44 2.94 0.63
N TYR A 6 2.10 2.92 1.80
CA TYR A 6 2.18 4.02 2.77
C TYR A 6 2.82 5.29 2.20
N ARG A 7 3.10 5.33 0.89
CA ARG A 7 3.28 6.58 0.15
C ARG A 7 2.22 7.60 0.48
N TRP A 8 0.97 7.28 0.78
CA TRP A 8 0.01 8.30 1.25
C TRP A 8 0.42 8.93 2.59
N ALA A 9 0.93 8.16 3.56
CA ALA A 9 1.37 8.68 4.86
C ALA A 9 2.70 9.45 4.71
N LYS A 10 3.61 8.95 3.88
CA LYS A 10 4.85 9.63 3.48
C LYS A 10 4.58 10.90 2.65
N HIS A 11 3.55 10.90 1.81
CA HIS A 11 3.14 12.01 0.97
C HIS A 11 2.33 13.03 1.77
N ALA A 12 1.51 12.60 2.74
CA ALA A 12 0.90 13.48 3.72
C ALA A 12 2.00 14.17 4.54
N LEU A 13 2.96 13.42 5.09
CA LEU A 13 4.13 13.99 5.75
C LEU A 13 4.96 14.90 4.81
N SER A 14 5.17 14.50 3.55
CA SER A 14 5.95 15.28 2.57
C SER A 14 5.24 16.53 2.06
N ILE A 15 3.92 16.51 1.88
CA ILE A 15 3.11 17.69 1.54
C ILE A 15 3.19 18.68 2.70
N CYS A 16 3.08 18.17 3.94
CA CYS A 16 3.17 19.00 5.14
C CYS A 16 4.56 19.61 5.40
N TYR A 17 5.63 18.98 4.90
CA TYR A 17 7.00 19.51 5.03
C TYR A 17 7.47 20.38 3.85
N ARG A 18 6.86 20.26 2.66
CA ARG A 18 7.35 20.90 1.42
C ARG A 18 6.71 22.26 1.11
N HIS A 19 5.47 22.48 1.52
CA HIS A 19 4.83 23.79 1.48
C HIS A 19 4.65 24.23 2.93
N GLY A 20 5.10 25.44 3.31
CA GLY A 20 4.90 25.97 4.66
C GLY A 20 3.44 25.82 5.06
N ASN A 21 3.14 24.81 5.89
CA ASN A 21 1.80 24.27 6.03
C ASN A 21 1.14 24.80 7.31
N PRO A 22 -0.19 25.00 7.33
CA PRO A 22 -0.95 25.06 8.57
C PRO A 22 -0.58 23.93 9.54
N PRO A 23 -0.68 24.16 10.86
CA PRO A 23 -0.28 23.20 11.87
C PRO A 23 -1.02 21.88 11.65
N LEU A 24 -0.28 20.76 11.70
CA LEU A 24 -0.84 19.41 11.67
C LEU A 24 -1.66 19.18 12.93
N THR A 25 -2.95 19.49 12.84
CA THR A 25 -3.86 19.33 13.96
C THR A 25 -4.40 17.90 14.01
N LEU A 26 -4.73 17.45 15.22
CA LEU A 26 -5.32 16.14 15.45
C LEU A 26 -6.59 15.91 14.60
N PRO A 27 -7.54 16.86 14.48
CA PRO A 27 -8.74 16.66 13.66
C PRO A 27 -8.43 16.37 12.19
N ILE A 28 -7.45 17.08 11.60
CA ILE A 28 -7.03 16.86 10.21
C ILE A 28 -6.46 15.44 10.03
N MET A 29 -5.64 15.00 10.99
CA MET A 29 -5.01 13.67 10.97
C MET A 29 -6.01 12.52 11.10
N VAL A 30 -7.01 12.69 11.97
CA VAL A 30 -8.10 11.74 12.14
C VAL A 30 -8.94 11.65 10.87
N ASP A 31 -9.31 12.80 10.29
CA ASP A 31 -10.13 12.83 9.09
C ASP A 31 -9.42 12.19 7.88
N LEU A 32 -8.14 12.50 7.68
CA LEU A 32 -7.31 11.86 6.64
C LEU A 32 -7.23 10.35 6.83
N SER A 33 -7.04 9.88 8.06
CA SER A 33 -6.98 8.45 8.37
C SER A 33 -8.30 7.75 8.05
N ARG A 34 -9.44 8.38 8.37
CA ARG A 34 -10.77 7.85 8.05
C ARG A 34 -11.02 7.78 6.55
N ASN A 35 -10.72 8.86 5.84
CA ASN A 35 -10.90 8.96 4.39
C ASN A 35 -9.93 8.07 3.60
N HIS A 36 -8.87 7.58 4.23
CA HIS A 36 -7.97 6.65 3.59
C HIS A 36 -8.31 5.19 3.93
N LEU A 37 -8.53 4.88 5.21
CA LEU A 37 -8.61 3.50 5.67
C LEU A 37 -10.04 2.96 5.76
N LEU A 38 -11.03 3.84 5.99
CA LEU A 38 -12.38 3.45 6.38
C LEU A 38 -13.45 3.89 5.37
N ARG A 39 -13.21 4.94 4.57
CA ARG A 39 -14.20 5.52 3.65
C ARG A 39 -13.55 5.91 2.33
N PRO A 40 -14.23 5.76 1.17
CA PRO A 40 -15.50 5.04 1.00
C PRO A 40 -15.33 3.52 1.10
N PHE A 41 -14.08 3.04 1.07
CA PHE A 41 -13.73 1.63 1.10
C PHE A 41 -13.03 1.28 2.40
N ASN A 42 -13.60 0.34 3.17
CA ASN A 42 -13.01 -0.11 4.42
C ASN A 42 -11.97 -1.20 4.16
N HIS A 43 -10.70 -0.83 4.29
CA HIS A 43 -9.57 -1.73 4.05
C HIS A 43 -9.53 -2.87 5.07
N PHE A 44 -9.99 -2.63 6.30
CA PHE A 44 -10.02 -3.66 7.34
C PHE A 44 -11.07 -4.73 7.05
N ASP A 45 -12.26 -4.33 6.60
CA ASP A 45 -13.32 -5.25 6.22
C ASP A 45 -12.90 -6.09 5.02
N PHE A 46 -12.35 -5.43 4.00
CA PHE A 46 -11.84 -6.12 2.81
C PHE A 46 -10.76 -7.15 3.13
N LEU A 47 -9.77 -6.80 3.96
CA LEU A 47 -8.74 -7.76 4.39
C LEU A 47 -9.36 -8.91 5.22
N GLY A 48 -10.38 -8.61 6.01
CA GLY A 48 -11.19 -9.60 6.70
C GLY A 48 -11.87 -10.60 5.75
N ASP A 49 -12.49 -10.09 4.68
CA ASP A 49 -13.17 -10.89 3.65
C ASP A 49 -12.19 -11.75 2.83
N LEU A 50 -10.95 -11.28 2.66
CA LEU A 50 -9.86 -12.06 2.05
C LEU A 50 -9.29 -13.16 2.97
N GLY A 51 -9.87 -13.36 4.15
CA GLY A 51 -9.50 -14.42 5.09
C GLY A 51 -8.59 -13.95 6.23
N LEU A 52 -8.23 -12.67 6.31
CA LEU A 52 -7.56 -12.11 7.50
C LEU A 52 -8.61 -11.68 8.54
N ILE A 53 -9.46 -12.62 8.98
CA ILE A 53 -10.69 -12.38 9.76
C ILE A 53 -10.49 -11.38 10.94
N LYS A 54 -9.35 -11.45 11.62
CA LYS A 54 -9.01 -10.54 12.74
C LYS A 54 -8.96 -9.06 12.36
N PHE A 55 -8.74 -8.73 11.08
CA PHE A 55 -8.70 -7.35 10.61
C PHE A 55 -10.04 -6.64 10.76
N LYS A 56 -11.18 -7.33 10.69
CA LYS A 56 -12.50 -6.69 10.97
C LYS A 56 -12.55 -6.16 12.40
N THR A 57 -12.16 -7.01 13.36
CA THR A 57 -12.10 -6.64 14.78
C THR A 57 -11.09 -5.53 15.03
N TRP A 58 -9.89 -5.63 14.45
CA TRP A 58 -8.87 -4.59 14.60
C TRP A 58 -9.25 -3.27 13.92
N GLY A 59 -9.98 -3.32 12.81
CA GLY A 59 -10.54 -2.13 12.15
C GLY A 59 -11.56 -1.43 13.03
N ALA A 60 -12.45 -2.18 13.67
CA ALA A 60 -13.41 -1.63 14.63
C ALA A 60 -12.70 -0.98 15.84
N ILE A 61 -11.69 -1.66 16.40
CA ILE A 61 -10.87 -1.11 17.49
C ILE A 61 -10.14 0.16 17.06
N TYR A 62 -9.52 0.16 15.88
CA TYR A 62 -8.82 1.32 15.33
C TYR A 62 -9.78 2.50 15.10
N SER A 63 -10.97 2.23 14.53
CA SER A 63 -11.99 3.26 14.30
C SER A 63 -12.46 3.89 15.61
N ALA A 64 -12.76 3.08 16.62
CA ALA A 64 -13.14 3.57 17.94
C ALA A 64 -11.99 4.35 18.60
N ALA A 65 -10.76 3.85 18.51
CA ALA A 65 -9.59 4.53 19.04
C ALA A 65 -9.37 5.91 18.41
N LEU A 66 -9.74 6.11 17.12
CA LEU A 66 -9.66 7.43 16.47
C LEU A 66 -10.65 8.44 17.06
N ASP A 67 -11.79 8.00 17.62
CA ASP A 67 -12.76 8.88 18.29
C ASP A 67 -12.28 9.33 19.68
N ASP A 68 -11.45 8.52 20.34
CA ASP A 68 -11.01 8.73 21.73
C ASP A 68 -9.67 9.49 21.87
N LEU A 69 -9.07 9.93 20.75
CA LEU A 69 -7.76 10.61 20.77
C LEU A 69 -7.87 12.03 21.34
N ASN A 70 -7.01 12.36 22.29
CA ASN A 70 -6.92 13.69 22.89
C ASN A 70 -5.70 14.49 22.41
N SER A 71 -4.70 13.82 21.83
CA SER A 71 -3.47 14.47 21.38
C SER A 71 -2.89 13.91 20.09
N LEU A 72 -2.08 14.73 19.42
CA LEU A 72 -1.33 14.32 18.23
C LEU A 72 -0.33 13.21 18.56
N GLU A 73 0.17 13.13 19.79
CA GLU A 73 1.12 12.11 20.20
C GLU A 73 0.46 10.73 20.35
N GLU A 74 -0.75 10.67 20.89
CA GLU A 74 -1.57 9.46 20.90
C GLU A 74 -1.89 9.00 19.48
N PHE A 75 -2.23 9.93 18.58
CA PHE A 75 -2.45 9.64 17.17
C PHE A 75 -1.22 8.97 16.52
N LYS A 76 -0.02 9.52 16.77
CA LYS A 76 1.23 8.93 16.24
C LYS A 76 1.43 7.52 16.76
N ARG A 77 1.23 7.28 18.05
CA ARG A 77 1.38 5.94 18.66
C ARG A 77 0.41 4.94 18.04
N LEU A 78 -0.86 5.33 17.88
CA LEU A 78 -1.88 4.50 17.22
C LEU A 78 -1.47 4.17 15.77
N THR A 79 -0.98 5.17 15.04
CA THR A 79 -0.51 5.00 13.65
C THR A 79 0.70 4.08 13.55
N ILE A 80 1.67 4.20 14.47
CA ILE A 80 2.86 3.33 14.52
C ILE A 80 2.44 1.88 14.81
N ALA A 81 1.50 1.66 15.71
CA ALA A 81 0.97 0.33 16.01
C ALA A 81 0.32 -0.31 14.77
N LEU A 82 -0.51 0.44 14.05
CA LEU A 82 -1.13 -0.01 12.79
C LEU A 82 -0.07 -0.33 11.72
N LEU A 83 0.92 0.56 11.53
CA LEU A 83 1.99 0.36 10.56
C LEU A 83 2.79 -0.92 10.87
N THR A 84 3.10 -1.14 12.15
CA THR A 84 3.82 -2.34 12.60
C THR A 84 3.03 -3.61 12.28
N LEU A 85 1.73 -3.60 12.58
CA LEU A 85 0.83 -4.72 12.29
C LEU A 85 0.83 -5.05 10.80
N VAL A 86 0.61 -4.05 9.95
CA VAL A 86 0.56 -4.25 8.50
C VAL A 86 1.89 -4.72 7.95
N ASN A 87 3.02 -4.17 8.42
CA ASN A 87 4.34 -4.61 7.98
C ASN A 87 4.60 -6.08 8.30
N LEU A 88 4.14 -6.56 9.47
CA LEU A 88 4.23 -7.99 9.82
C LEU A 88 3.42 -8.86 8.85
N TYR A 89 2.20 -8.44 8.50
CA TYR A 89 1.36 -9.19 7.55
C TYR A 89 1.92 -9.12 6.13
N HIS A 90 2.40 -7.97 5.70
CA HIS A 90 3.08 -7.81 4.42
C HIS A 90 4.29 -8.76 4.30
N ARG A 91 5.14 -8.83 5.33
CA ARG A 91 6.25 -9.79 5.37
C ARG A 91 5.78 -11.25 5.32
N ARG A 92 4.66 -11.59 5.98
CA ARG A 92 4.07 -12.94 5.90
C ARG A 92 3.59 -13.26 4.48
N VAL A 93 2.92 -12.32 3.81
CA VAL A 93 2.52 -12.48 2.39
C VAL A 93 3.77 -12.69 1.54
N GLN A 94 4.79 -11.86 1.70
CA GLN A 94 6.06 -12.01 0.96
C GLN A 94 6.76 -13.35 1.20
N SER A 95 6.62 -13.96 2.38
CA SER A 95 7.23 -15.26 2.66
C SER A 95 6.44 -16.46 2.11
N ARG A 96 5.12 -16.34 1.96
CA ARG A 96 4.23 -17.47 1.61
C ARG A 96 3.73 -17.42 0.19
N PHE A 97 3.61 -16.22 -0.38
CA PHE A 97 3.09 -16.06 -1.72
C PHE A 97 4.09 -16.68 -2.71
N PRO A 98 3.64 -17.57 -3.60
CA PRO A 98 4.52 -18.30 -4.51
C PRO A 98 4.93 -17.42 -5.69
N PHE A 99 5.80 -16.43 -5.44
CA PHE A 99 6.25 -15.47 -6.47
C PHE A 99 6.91 -16.15 -7.68
N TYR A 100 7.45 -17.36 -7.50
CA TYR A 100 7.99 -18.18 -8.57
C TYR A 100 6.95 -18.57 -9.64
N LEU A 101 5.65 -18.61 -9.31
CA LEU A 101 4.59 -18.84 -10.30
C LEU A 101 4.50 -17.72 -11.34
N GLY A 102 5.00 -16.52 -11.04
CA GLY A 102 5.13 -15.45 -12.01
C GLY A 102 6.01 -15.83 -13.21
N GLN A 103 7.00 -16.72 -13.03
CA GLN A 103 7.84 -17.21 -14.14
C GLN A 103 7.05 -18.09 -15.11
N ALA A 104 6.03 -18.83 -14.63
CA ALA A 104 5.15 -19.63 -15.47
C ALA A 104 4.27 -18.77 -16.40
N PHE A 105 4.08 -17.49 -16.06
CA PHE A 105 3.40 -16.50 -16.89
C PHE A 105 4.38 -15.57 -17.64
N SER A 106 5.67 -15.92 -17.71
CA SER A 106 6.59 -15.24 -18.63
C SER A 106 5.99 -15.36 -20.03
N ARG A 107 5.64 -14.21 -20.63
CA ARG A 107 5.13 -14.11 -22.00
C ARG A 107 5.93 -15.06 -22.88
N GLY A 108 5.23 -16.04 -23.44
CA GLY A 108 5.82 -17.03 -24.32
C GLY A 108 6.64 -16.37 -25.42
N GLY A 109 7.66 -17.10 -25.86
CA GLY A 109 8.24 -16.85 -27.17
C GLY A 109 9.22 -15.69 -27.19
N LYS A 110 10.47 -16.03 -26.91
CA LYS A 110 11.59 -15.60 -27.74
C LYS A 110 11.24 -15.93 -29.19
N ASP A 111 10.57 -15.04 -29.92
CA ASP A 111 10.44 -15.19 -31.36
C ASP A 111 11.81 -15.02 -31.98
N ARG A 112 12.25 -16.16 -32.49
CA ARG A 112 13.51 -16.43 -33.13
C ARG A 112 13.55 -15.68 -34.47
N ASN A 113 14.68 -15.06 -34.78
CA ASN A 113 15.25 -15.00 -36.12
C ASN A 113 14.25 -14.83 -37.30
N THR A 114 13.57 -13.68 -37.39
CA THR A 114 13.13 -13.20 -38.70
C THR A 114 14.29 -12.47 -39.34
N ARG A 115 14.95 -13.20 -40.23
CA ARG A 115 15.98 -12.76 -41.18
C ARG A 115 15.74 -11.31 -41.65
N LEU A 116 16.63 -10.40 -41.25
CA LEU A 116 17.11 -9.35 -42.16
C LEU A 116 18.46 -9.81 -42.73
N SER A 117 18.44 -10.98 -43.38
CA SER A 117 19.35 -11.26 -44.49
C SER A 117 18.82 -10.42 -45.66
N GLY A 118 19.31 -9.19 -45.74
CA GLY A 118 18.85 -8.22 -46.73
C GLY A 118 19.78 -7.03 -46.92
N TYR A 119 21.03 -7.12 -46.48
CA TYR A 119 22.08 -6.17 -46.85
C TYR A 119 23.41 -6.91 -46.99
N SER A 120 23.62 -7.53 -48.14
CA SER A 120 24.90 -7.44 -48.88
C SER A 120 24.81 -8.21 -50.20
N LYS A 121 24.83 -7.43 -51.30
CA LYS A 121 25.25 -7.73 -52.69
C LYS A 121 24.51 -6.72 -53.59
N THR A 122 25.10 -5.94 -54.47
CA THR A 122 26.47 -5.60 -54.85
C THR A 122 26.31 -4.52 -55.94
N ILE A 123 27.20 -3.53 -55.98
CA ILE A 123 27.80 -2.92 -57.18
C ILE A 123 26.87 -2.53 -58.34
N ALA A 124 26.73 -1.22 -58.53
CA ALA A 124 26.97 -0.55 -59.81
C ALA A 124 27.51 0.86 -59.54
#